data_AF-A0A2H3B2D9-F1
#
_entry.id   AF-A0A2H3B2D9-F1
#
_cell.length_a   1.000
_cell.length_b   1.000
_cell.length_c   1.000
_cell.angle_alpha   90.00
_cell.angle_beta   90.00
_cell.angle_gamma   90.00
#
_symmetry.space_group_name_H-M   'P 1'
#
loop_
_entity.id
_entity.type
_entity.pdbx_description
1 polymer ?
#
loop_
_entity_poly.entity_id
_entity_poly.type
_entity_poly.pdbx_seq_one_letter_code
_entity_poly.pdbx_strand_id
1 'polypeptide(L)'
;MLSPETPLVLDAVRTKDKTKVVLRITRTDTNELSLGKLLCDLVLLQDPRNHTVPILDIIPIPDDEEKRVFMVMPMLKDFYAPPFHCRSEFVDALRQLLEAGTISM
;
A
#
# COMPACT_ATOMS: atom_id res chain seq x y z
N MET A 1 9.03 -24.90 0.70
CA MET A 1 8.64 -24.52 -0.69
C MET A 1 7.56 -23.47 -0.57
N LEU A 2 7.89 -22.20 -0.83
CA LEU A 2 6.90 -21.12 -0.92
C LEU A 2 6.15 -21.26 -2.24
N SER A 3 4.81 -21.23 -2.19
CA SER A 3 3.98 -21.29 -3.38
C SER A 3 4.19 -20.00 -4.21
N PRO A 4 4.17 -20.05 -5.56
CA PRO A 4 4.32 -18.86 -6.42
C PRO A 4 3.26 -17.76 -6.20
N GLU A 5 2.21 -18.06 -5.42
CA GLU A 5 1.05 -17.19 -5.16
C GLU A 5 1.19 -16.32 -3.89
N THR A 6 2.19 -16.53 -3.02
CA THR A 6 2.35 -15.68 -1.83
C THR A 6 3.09 -14.40 -2.20
N PRO A 7 2.48 -13.21 -2.10
CA PRO A 7 3.20 -11.97 -2.32
C PRO A 7 4.37 -11.91 -1.34
N LEU A 8 5.59 -11.72 -1.86
CA LEU A 8 6.78 -11.64 -1.02
C LEU A 8 6.75 -10.31 -0.27
N VAL A 9 6.28 -10.39 0.97
CA VAL A 9 6.06 -9.27 1.87
C VAL A 9 6.92 -9.50 3.12
N LEU A 10 7.74 -8.51 3.46
CA LEU A 10 8.64 -8.54 4.61
C LEU A 10 8.29 -7.39 5.56
N ASP A 11 8.35 -7.61 6.86
CA ASP A 11 8.27 -6.52 7.84
C ASP A 11 9.64 -5.87 8.06
N ALA A 12 9.64 -4.57 8.34
CA ALA A 12 10.84 -3.82 8.65
C ALA A 12 10.54 -2.64 9.58
N VAL A 13 11.60 -2.03 10.11
CA VAL A 13 11.52 -0.79 10.88
C VAL A 13 12.30 0.30 10.17
N ARG A 14 11.62 1.40 9.82
CA ARG A 14 12.27 2.52 9.15
C ARG A 14 13.24 3.21 10.09
N THR A 15 14.50 3.37 9.68
CA THR A 15 15.57 3.89 10.54
C THR A 15 15.39 5.35 10.92
N LYS A 16 14.81 6.15 10.01
CA LYS A 16 14.59 7.60 10.12
C LYS A 16 13.70 8.00 11.30
N ASP A 17 12.62 7.26 11.54
CA ASP A 17 11.55 7.60 12.48
C ASP A 17 11.06 6.43 13.34
N LYS A 18 11.69 5.26 13.20
CA LYS A 18 11.40 4.03 13.95
C LYS A 18 9.98 3.47 13.74
N THR A 19 9.31 3.84 12.66
CA THR A 19 7.98 3.31 12.33
C THR A 19 8.07 1.91 11.72
N LYS A 20 7.07 1.06 12.00
CA LYS A 20 6.92 -0.24 11.35
C LYS A 20 6.43 -0.06 9.92
N VAL A 21 7.13 -0.69 8.99
CA VAL A 21 6.83 -0.66 7.57
C VAL A 21 6.82 -2.07 7.02
N VAL A 22 6.25 -2.18 5.83
CA VAL A 22 6.24 -3.40 5.05
C VAL A 22 7.04 -3.14 3.77
N LEU A 23 7.93 -4.07 3.44
CA LEU A 23 8.67 -4.13 2.18
C LEU A 23 7.98 -5.15 1.29
N ARG A 24 7.31 -4.68 0.25
CA ARG A 24 6.69 -5.53 -0.75
C ARG A 24 7.53 -5.52 -2.02
N ILE A 25 7.82 -6.70 -2.56
CA ILE A 25 8.47 -6.78 -3.87
C ILE A 25 7.42 -6.51 -4.97
N THR A 26 7.73 -5.57 -5.85
CA THR A 26 6.98 -5.31 -7.08
C THR A 26 7.94 -5.13 -8.25
N ARG A 27 7.43 -5.11 -9.48
CA ARG A 27 8.23 -4.96 -10.70
C ARG A 27 7.94 -3.63 -11.35
N THR A 28 8.99 -2.96 -11.84
CA THR A 28 8.85 -1.65 -12.50
C THR A 28 8.27 -1.72 -13.90
N ASP A 29 8.22 -2.91 -14.50
CA ASP A 29 7.67 -3.14 -15.84
C ASP A 29 6.15 -3.43 -15.83
N THR A 30 5.52 -3.41 -14.65
CA THR A 30 4.07 -3.55 -14.49
C THR A 30 3.43 -2.21 -14.15
N ASN A 31 2.12 -2.11 -14.35
CA ASN A 31 1.36 -0.90 -14.03
C ASN A 31 1.20 -0.65 -12.53
N GLU A 32 1.45 -1.65 -11.67
CA GLU A 32 1.22 -1.54 -10.22
C GLU A 32 2.00 -0.37 -9.62
N LEU A 33 3.30 -0.28 -9.90
CA LEU A 33 4.14 0.77 -9.37
C LEU A 33 3.74 2.15 -9.92
N SER A 34 3.42 2.23 -11.21
CA SER A 34 3.03 3.48 -11.87
C SER A 34 1.69 4.01 -11.34
N LEU A 35 0.69 3.13 -11.18
CA LEU A 35 -0.61 3.48 -10.61
C LEU A 35 -0.49 3.81 -9.13
N GLY A 36 0.29 3.06 -8.36
CA GLY A 36 0.55 3.34 -6.96
C GLY A 36 1.20 4.71 -6.77
N LYS A 37 2.20 5.06 -7.60
CA LYS A 37 2.81 6.40 -7.61
C LYS A 37 1.81 7.49 -7.97
N LEU A 38 0.96 7.27 -8.97
CA LEU A 38 -0.07 8.22 -9.35
C LEU A 38 -1.01 8.51 -8.18
N LEU A 39 -1.55 7.46 -7.54
CA LEU A 39 -2.44 7.58 -6.38
C LEU A 39 -1.74 8.18 -5.15
N CYS A 40 -0.41 8.12 -5.10
CA CYS A 40 0.41 8.73 -4.05
C CYS A 40 1.00 10.08 -4.48
N ASP A 41 0.57 10.67 -5.59
CA ASP A 41 0.99 12.02 -5.97
C ASP A 41 0.45 13.06 -4.99
N LEU A 42 1.16 14.19 -4.84
CA LEU A 42 0.87 15.19 -3.82
C LEU A 42 -0.58 15.73 -3.92
N VAL A 43 -1.10 15.87 -5.13
CA VAL A 43 -2.47 16.34 -5.37
C VAL A 43 -3.49 15.32 -4.89
N LEU A 44 -3.30 14.04 -5.20
CA LEU A 44 -4.24 12.98 -4.84
C LEU A 44 -4.13 12.60 -3.36
N LEU A 45 -2.94 12.68 -2.75
CA LEU A 45 -2.78 12.44 -1.30
C LEU A 45 -3.47 13.50 -0.43
N GLN A 46 -3.71 14.70 -0.96
CA GLN A 46 -4.45 15.75 -0.26
C GLN A 46 -5.97 15.60 -0.41
N ASP A 47 -6.45 14.75 -1.33
CA ASP A 47 -7.87 14.47 -1.48
C ASP A 47 -8.35 13.57 -0.34
N PRO A 48 -9.27 14.01 0.53
CA PRO A 48 -9.78 13.21 1.64
C PRO A 48 -10.51 11.94 1.20
N ARG A 49 -10.89 11.82 -0.08
CA ARG A 49 -11.52 10.62 -0.67
C ARG A 49 -10.50 9.56 -1.07
N ASN A 50 -9.22 9.90 -1.11
CA ASN A 50 -8.15 8.97 -1.46
C ASN A 50 -7.67 8.22 -0.21
N HIS A 51 -8.21 7.02 -0.02
CA HIS A 51 -7.82 6.10 1.06
C HIS A 51 -6.71 5.12 0.63
N THR A 52 -6.00 5.43 -0.46
CA THR A 52 -4.92 4.57 -0.94
C THR A 52 -3.76 4.56 0.06
N VAL A 53 -3.23 3.37 0.32
CA VAL A 53 -2.07 3.21 1.21
C VAL A 53 -0.86 3.91 0.58
N PRO A 54 -0.22 4.88 1.27
CA PRO A 54 0.85 5.66 0.68
C PRO A 54 2.11 4.82 0.45
N ILE A 55 2.81 5.08 -0.65
CA ILE A 55 4.17 4.60 -0.87
C ILE A 55 5.13 5.55 -0.16
N LEU A 56 5.87 5.05 0.82
CA LEU A 56 6.80 5.84 1.63
C LEU A 56 8.16 5.99 0.96
N ASP A 57 8.61 4.94 0.27
CA ASP A 57 9.91 4.87 -0.41
C ASP A 57 9.92 3.74 -1.44
N ILE A 58 10.85 3.80 -2.39
CA ILE A 58 11.11 2.74 -3.38
C ILE A 58 12.61 2.47 -3.41
N ILE A 59 12.99 1.26 -3.02
CA ILE A 59 14.39 0.84 -2.93
C ILE A 59 14.70 -0.12 -4.09
N PRO A 60 15.58 0.26 -5.03
CA PRO A 60 16.03 -0.64 -6.10
C PRO A 60 16.75 -1.86 -5.53
N ILE A 61 16.55 -3.03 -6.15
CA ILE A 61 17.34 -4.23 -5.83
C ILE A 61 18.60 -4.19 -6.72
N PRO A 62 19.81 -4.21 -6.12
CA PRO A 62 21.05 -4.26 -6.90
C PRO A 62 21.10 -5.50 -7.78
N ASP A 63 21.62 -5.35 -9.01
CA ASP A 63 21.87 -6.44 -9.95
C ASP A 63 20.63 -7.30 -10.30
N ASP A 64 19.44 -6.71 -10.25
CA ASP A 64 18.19 -7.41 -10.53
C ASP A 64 17.77 -7.32 -12.01
N GLU A 65 17.96 -8.41 -12.75
CA GLU A 65 17.53 -8.52 -14.17
C GLU A 65 16.01 -8.51 -14.34
N GLU A 66 15.26 -8.88 -13.28
CA GLU A 66 13.80 -8.95 -13.28
C GLU A 66 13.11 -7.60 -13.01
N LYS A 67 13.88 -6.51 -12.89
CA LYS A 67 13.39 -5.15 -12.65
C LYS A 67 12.52 -5.04 -11.39
N ARG A 68 12.87 -5.80 -10.35
CA ARG A 68 12.21 -5.82 -9.05
C ARG A 68 12.70 -4.68 -8.17
N VAL A 69 11.78 -4.15 -7.38
CA VAL A 69 12.04 -3.10 -6.39
C VAL A 69 11.31 -3.42 -5.10
N PHE A 70 11.86 -2.96 -3.98
CA PHE A 70 11.11 -2.93 -2.72
C PHE A 70 10.26 -1.67 -2.67
N MET A 71 8.95 -1.85 -2.64
CA MET A 71 7.98 -0.82 -2.35
C MET A 71 7.76 -0.78 -0.84
N VAL A 72 8.12 0.35 -0.22
CA VAL A 72 8.01 0.55 1.23
C VAL A 72 6.66 1.19 1.55
N MET A 73 5.85 0.50 2.34
CA MET A 73 4.49 0.93 2.70
C MET A 73 4.31 0.91 4.23
N PRO A 74 3.38 1.68 4.81
CA PRO A 74 3.05 1.56 6.23
C PRO A 74 2.59 0.14 6.57
N MET A 75 2.97 -0.37 7.74
CA MET A 75 2.44 -1.63 8.24
C MET A 75 1.00 -1.42 8.74
N LEU A 76 0.04 -1.99 8.02
CA LEU A 76 -1.38 -1.94 8.39
C LEU A 76 -1.79 -3.21 9.14
N LYS A 77 -2.95 -3.13 9.81
CA LYS A 77 -3.60 -4.29 10.41
C LYS A 77 -4.47 -5.00 9.38
N ASP A 78 -4.78 -6.26 9.63
CA ASP A 78 -5.75 -6.98 8.82
C ASP A 78 -7.11 -6.28 8.89
N PHE A 79 -7.80 -6.21 7.75
CA PHE A 79 -9.06 -5.45 7.61
C PHE A 79 -10.14 -5.87 8.62
N TYR A 80 -10.16 -7.15 9.00
CA TYR A 80 -11.13 -7.71 9.95
C TYR A 80 -10.59 -7.80 11.39
N ALA A 81 -9.42 -7.21 11.67
CA ALA A 81 -8.75 -7.27 12.98
C ALA A 81 -8.33 -5.87 13.49
N PRO A 82 -8.96 -5.33 14.55
CA PRO A 82 -10.03 -5.95 15.35
C PRO A 82 -11.34 -6.07 14.56
N PRO A 83 -12.25 -6.98 14.95
CA PRO A 83 -13.58 -7.04 14.35
C PRO A 83 -14.35 -5.75 14.61
N PHE A 84 -15.30 -5.42 13.72
CA PHE A 84 -16.23 -4.31 13.93
C PHE A 84 -17.05 -4.55 15.21
N HIS A 85 -17.00 -3.60 16.14
CA HIS A 85 -17.74 -3.65 17.41
C HIS A 85 -19.18 -3.17 17.23
N CYS A 86 -19.43 -2.28 16.27
CA CYS A 86 -20.72 -1.62 16.05
C CYS A 86 -21.07 -1.51 14.57
N ARG A 87 -22.37 -1.43 14.26
CA ARG A 87 -22.86 -1.23 12.88
C ARG A 87 -22.35 0.05 12.24
N SER A 88 -22.15 1.11 13.03
CA SER A 88 -21.60 2.39 12.55
C SER A 88 -20.19 2.22 12.00
N GLU A 89 -19.32 1.47 12.69
CA GLU A 89 -17.94 1.22 12.22
C GLU A 89 -17.92 0.53 10.86
N PHE A 90 -18.81 -0.46 10.66
CA PHE A 90 -18.96 -1.13 9.36
C PHE A 90 -19.47 -0.18 8.27
N VAL A 91 -20.49 0.63 8.57
CA VAL A 91 -21.04 1.59 7.62
C VAL A 91 -19.99 2.63 7.24
N ASP A 92 -19.16 3.09 8.18
CA ASP A 92 -18.10 4.05 7.92
C ASP A 92 -16.96 3.44 7.09
N ALA A 93 -16.56 2.19 7.35
CA ALA A 93 -15.62 1.45 6.51
C ALA A 93 -16.15 1.25 5.09
N LEU A 94 -17.45 0.93 4.94
CA LEU A 94 -18.09 0.80 3.64
C LEU A 94 -18.14 2.12 2.87
N ARG A 95 -18.41 3.24 3.56
CA ARG A 95 -18.38 4.58 2.95
C ARG A 95 -17.00 4.89 2.40
N GLN A 96 -15.95 4.73 3.20
CA GLN A 96 -14.56 4.96 2.78
C GLN A 96 -14.18 4.09 1.56
N LEU A 97 -14.59 2.82 1.55
CA LEU A 97 -14.35 1.93 0.41
C LEU A 97 -15.02 2.41 -0.88
N LEU A 98 -16.21 3.01 -0.78
CA LEU A 98 -16.98 3.49 -1.93
C LEU A 98 -16.57 4.90 -2.40
N GLU A 99 -15.93 5.71 -1.54
CA GLU A 99 -15.43 7.05 -1.90
C GLU A 99 -14.41 7.02 -3.04
N ALA A 100 -13.58 5.97 -3.10
CA ALA A 100 -12.56 5.79 -4.14
C ALA A 100 -13.12 5.67 -5.57
N GLY A 101 -14.39 5.30 -5.73
CA GLY A 101 -15.04 5.17 -7.05
C GLY A 101 -15.36 6.51 -7.73
N THR A 102 -15.21 7.64 -7.02
CA THR A 102 -15.55 8.99 -7.53
C THR A 102 -14.32 9.85 -7.78
N ILE A 103 -13.13 9.25 -7.89
CA ILE A 103 -11.94 9.94 -8.37
C ILE A 103 -12.14 10.19 -9.87
N SER A 104 -12.80 11.31 -10.21
CA SER A 104 -12.80 11.84 -11.58
C SER A 104 -11.35 12.13 -11.95
N MET A 105 -10.84 11.37 -12.93
CA MET A 105 -9.68 11.76 -13.73
C MET A 105 -9.97 13.03 -14.50
#